data_AF-A0A9D4D969-F1
#
_entry.id   AF-A0A9D4D969-F1
#
_cell.length_a   1.000
_cell.length_b   1.000
_cell.length_c   1.000
_cell.angle_alpha   90.00
_cell.angle_beta   90.00
_cell.angle_gamma   90.00
#
_symmetry.space_group_name_H-M   'P 1'
#
loop_
_entity.id
_entity.type
_entity.pdbx_description
1 polymer ?
#
loop_
_entity_poly.entity_id
_entity_poly.type
_entity_poly.pdbx_seq_one_letter_code
_entity_poly.pdbx_strand_id
1 'polypeptide(L)' 'MFLVRACLGNICRMTKCRQMRRPPCTDSSCSNDECQHVDRYDSVVAEDLFIFREFVVYDRNQVYPEYVISYDRV' A
#
# COMPACT_ATOMS: atom_id res chain seq x y z
N MET A 1 -13.79 -13.07 -4.08
CA MET A 1 -12.95 -12.27 -3.16
C MET A 1 -11.69 -13.07 -2.83
N PHE A 2 -10.51 -12.46 -2.77
CA PHE A 2 -9.29 -13.17 -2.32
C PHE A 2 -9.04 -12.88 -0.84
N LEU A 3 -8.70 -13.93 -0.08
CA LEU A 3 -8.05 -13.79 1.21
C LEU A 3 -6.55 -13.94 0.99
N VAL A 4 -5.78 -12.93 1.39
CA VAL A 4 -4.36 -12.82 1.04
C VAL A 4 -3.49 -12.74 2.29
N ARG A 5 -2.25 -13.23 2.17
CA ARG A 5 -1.15 -12.86 3.08
C ARG A 5 -0.38 -11.73 2.42
N ALA A 6 -0.25 -10.59 3.12
CA ALA A 6 0.46 -9.42 2.62
C ALA A 6 1.61 -9.05 3.55
N CYS A 7 2.82 -8.94 3.00
CA CYS A 7 4.00 -8.44 3.69
C CYS A 7 4.04 -6.91 3.58
N LEU A 8 3.35 -6.22 4.51
CA LEU A 8 3.22 -4.76 4.48
C LEU A 8 4.49 -4.00 4.89
N GLY A 9 5.42 -4.66 5.59
CA GLY A 9 6.71 -4.08 5.97
C GLY A 9 6.57 -2.75 6.74
N ASN A 10 7.45 -1.80 6.44
CA ASN A 10 7.37 -0.43 6.93
C ASN A 10 6.28 0.34 6.18
N ILE A 11 5.20 0.66 6.87
CA ILE A 11 3.99 1.25 6.28
C ILE A 11 4.06 2.78 6.34
N CYS A 12 3.89 3.44 5.20
CA CYS A 12 3.66 4.88 5.14
C CYS A 12 2.18 5.20 5.36
N ARG A 13 1.88 6.09 6.30
CA ARG A 13 0.52 6.57 6.54
C ARG A 13 0.25 7.82 5.72
N MET A 14 -0.80 7.80 4.90
CA MET A 14 -1.22 8.94 4.11
C MET A 14 -2.65 9.34 4.44
N THR A 15 -2.84 10.64 4.66
CA THR A 15 -4.15 11.28 4.88
C THR A 15 -4.67 11.99 3.63
N LYS A 16 -3.92 11.94 2.53
CA LYS A 16 -4.28 12.52 1.23
C LYS A 16 -4.06 11.51 0.12
N CYS A 17 -5.04 11.37 -0.77
CA CYS A 17 -4.90 10.57 -1.98
C CYS A 17 -3.84 11.21 -2.90
N ARG A 18 -2.83 10.42 -3.25
CA ARG A 18 -1.82 10.80 -4.26
C ARG A 18 -1.58 9.61 -5.17
N GLN A 19 -1.56 9.85 -6.47
CA GLN A 19 -1.15 8.82 -7.42
C GLN A 19 0.35 8.68 -7.37
N MET A 20 0.82 7.53 -6.89
CA MET A 20 2.24 7.24 -6.74
C MET A 20 2.58 6.00 -7.55
N ARG A 21 3.67 6.06 -8.33
CA ARG A 21 4.14 4.92 -9.15
C ARG A 21 5.01 3.94 -8.37
N ARG A 22 5.49 4.34 -7.20
CA ARG A 22 6.38 3.60 -6.31
C ARG A 22 6.15 4.05 -4.87
N PRO A 23 6.64 3.31 -3.86
CA PRO A 23 6.49 3.72 -2.47
C PRO A 23 7.21 5.06 -2.18
N PRO A 24 6.69 5.85 -1.21
CA PRO A 24 7.36 7.06 -0.72
C PRO A 24 8.74 6.74 -0.15
N CYS A 25 9.66 7.71 -0.23
CA CYS A 25 10.89 7.64 0.55
C CYS A 25 10.62 7.88 2.03
N THR A 26 11.53 7.43 2.88
CA THR A 26 11.45 7.60 4.34
C THR A 26 11.85 8.99 4.82
N ASP A 27 12.47 9.80 3.94
CA ASP A 27 12.85 11.18 4.23
C ASP A 27 11.61 12.10 4.32
N SER A 28 11.36 12.63 5.51
CA SER A 28 10.23 13.53 5.81
C SER A 28 10.32 14.90 5.13
N SER A 29 11.52 15.32 4.71
CA SER A 29 11.72 16.57 3.98
C SER A 29 11.43 16.42 2.48
N CYS A 30 11.31 15.19 2.00
CA CYS A 30 11.13 14.89 0.61
C CYS A 30 9.66 14.64 0.26
N SER A 31 9.07 15.58 -0.49
CA SER A 31 7.69 15.45 -1.02
C SER A 31 7.65 15.05 -2.50
N ASN A 32 8.79 14.71 -3.10
CA ASN A 32 8.89 14.41 -4.52
C ASN A 32 8.85 12.89 -4.77
N ASP A 33 7.95 12.44 -5.64
CA ASP A 33 7.86 11.02 -6.02
C ASP A 33 9.06 10.58 -6.86
N GLU A 34 9.77 11.50 -7.52
CA GLU A 34 10.93 11.22 -8.39
C GLU A 34 12.30 11.31 -7.66
N CYS A 35 12.32 11.40 -6.33
CA CYS A 35 13.56 11.45 -5.55
C CYS A 35 14.45 10.20 -5.75
N GLN A 36 15.77 10.34 -5.63
CA GLN A 36 16.72 9.22 -5.82
C GLN A 36 17.09 8.49 -4.52
N HIS A 37 16.35 8.71 -3.44
CA HIS A 37 16.58 8.02 -2.17
C HIS A 37 16.37 6.51 -2.30
N VAL A 38 17.32 5.77 -1.71
CA VAL A 38 17.32 4.30 -1.67
C VAL A 38 16.30 3.80 -0.66
N ASP A 39 16.25 4.42 0.53
CA ASP A 39 15.34 4.02 1.60
C ASP A 39 13.92 4.48 1.33
N ARG A 40 13.01 3.50 1.27
CA ARG A 40 11.59 3.69 0.99
C ARG A 40 10.75 2.85 1.93
N TYR A 41 9.50 3.27 2.08
CA TYR A 41 8.49 2.44 2.70
C TYR A 41 8.20 1.22 1.82
N ASP A 42 7.66 0.16 2.43
CA ASP A 42 7.33 -1.08 1.74
C ASP A 42 5.89 -1.05 1.22
N SER A 43 5.00 -0.33 1.92
CA SER A 43 3.59 -0.19 1.58
C SER A 43 3.02 1.15 2.05
N VAL A 44 1.83 1.49 1.55
CA VAL A 44 1.09 2.70 1.94
C VAL A 44 -0.25 2.28 2.52
N VAL A 45 -0.68 2.94 3.59
CA VAL A 45 -2.06 2.87 4.08
C VAL A 45 -2.74 4.23 3.95
N ALA A 46 -3.91 4.25 3.30
CA ALA A 46 -4.79 5.39 3.28
C ALA A 46 -5.73 5.32 4.49
N GLU A 47 -5.52 6.22 5.46
CA GLU A 47 -6.39 6.37 6.62
C GLU A 47 -7.30 7.60 6.44
N ASP A 48 -8.52 7.50 6.95
CA ASP A 48 -9.52 8.59 7.02
C ASP A 48 -10.01 9.20 5.70
N LEU A 49 -9.62 8.62 4.56
CA LEU A 49 -10.07 9.02 3.23
C LEU A 49 -11.34 8.28 2.77
N PHE A 50 -11.53 7.06 3.25
CA PHE A 50 -12.64 6.18 2.87
C PHE A 50 -13.23 5.49 4.10
N ILE A 51 -14.38 4.84 3.91
CA ILE A 51 -15.08 4.06 4.94
C ILE A 51 -14.22 2.84 5.38
N PHE A 52 -13.30 2.40 4.53
CA PHE A 52 -12.40 1.28 4.77
C PHE A 52 -10.93 1.73 4.72
N ARG A 53 -10.06 1.02 5.43
CA ARG A 53 -8.62 1.19 5.29
C ARG A 53 -8.15 0.51 4.02
N GLU A 54 -7.46 1.27 3.17
CA GLU A 54 -6.89 0.74 1.93
C GLU A 54 -5.37 0.63 2.06
N PHE A 55 -4.84 -0.50 1.62
CA PHE A 55 -3.40 -0.76 1.59
C PHE A 55 -2.93 -0.86 0.14
N VAL A 56 -1.83 -0.20 -0.18
CA VAL A 56 -1.19 -0.24 -1.50
C VAL A 56 0.19 -0.86 -1.35
N VAL A 57 0.42 -1.92 -2.12
CA VAL A 57 1.71 -2.59 -2.29
C VAL A 57 2.22 -2.35 -3.70
N TYR A 58 3.54 -2.37 -3.88
CA TYR A 58 4.17 -2.06 -5.17
C TYR A 58 4.99 -3.23 -5.72
N ASP A 59 5.42 -4.17 -4.88
CA ASP A 59 6.11 -5.38 -5.32
C ASP A 59 5.12 -6.54 -5.43
N ARG A 60 5.13 -7.21 -6.59
CA ARG A 60 4.30 -8.38 -6.88
C ARG A 60 4.54 -9.55 -5.91
N ASN A 61 5.72 -9.61 -5.30
CA ASN A 61 6.09 -10.68 -4.37
C ASN A 61 5.64 -10.39 -2.92
N GLN A 62 5.09 -9.20 -2.63
CA GLN A 62 4.59 -8.85 -1.29
C GLN A 62 3.22 -9.45 -0.96
N VAL A 63 2.50 -10.00 -1.95
CA VAL A 63 1.14 -10.51 -1.76
C VAL A 63 1.04 -11.94 -2.27
N TYR A 64 0.59 -12.83 -1.38
CA TYR A 64 0.26 -14.21 -1.70
C TYR A 64 -1.26 -14.43 -1.58
N PRO A 65 -1.97 -14.73 -2.69
CA PRO A 65 -3.39 -15.05 -2.66
C PRO A 65 -3.59 -16.46 -2.10
N GLU A 66 -3.86 -16.56 -0.81
CA GLU A 66 -3.92 -17.85 -0.12
C GLU A 66 -5.23 -18.60 -0.41
N TYR A 67 -6.36 -17.88 -0.45
CA TYR A 67 -7.66 -18.48 -0.72
C TYR A 67 -8.52 -17.63 -1.67
N VAL A 68 -9.37 -18.33 -2.44
CA VAL A 68 -10.42 -17.72 -3.26
C VAL A 68 -11.77 -17.99 -2.60
N ILE A 69 -12.45 -16.91 -2.23
CA ILE A 69 -13.78 -16.93 -1.64
C ILE A 69 -14.80 -16.66 -2.74
N SER A 70 -15.61 -17.68 -3.03
CA SER A 70 -16.80 -17.60 -3.89
C SER A 70 -18.03 -17.43 -3.01
N TYR A 71 -18.89 -16.48 -3.34
CA TYR A 71 -20.13 -16.24 -2.61
C TYR A 71 -21.20 -15.73 -3.56
N ASP A 72 -22.46 -16.06 -3.24
CA ASP A 72 -23.64 -15.49 -3.87
C ASP A 72 -24.22 -14.44 -2.94
N ARG A 73 -24.56 -13.27 -3.50
CA ARG A 73 -25.23 -12.22 -2.75
C ARG A 73 -26.74 -12.50 -2.77
N VAL A 74 -27.34 -12.61 -1.59
CA VAL A 74 -28.80 -12.69 -1.40
C VAL A 74 -29.37 -11.28 -1.29
#